data_AF-A0AAP0BJ53-F1
#
_entry.id   AF-A0AAP0BJ53-F1
#
_cell.length_a   1.000
_cell.length_b   1.000
_cell.length_c   1.000
_cell.angle_alpha   90.00
_cell.angle_beta   90.00
_cell.angle_gamma   90.00
#
_symmetry.space_group_name_H-M   'P 1'
#
loop_
_entity.id
_entity.type
_entity.pdbx_description
1 polymer ?
#
loop_
_entity_poly.entity_id
_entity_poly.type
_entity_poly.pdbx_seq_one_letter_code
_entity_poly.pdbx_strand_id
1 'polypeptide(L)'
;MSAEEEENAADLKIGDEFLKAKCLMNCEVALILDRRLEQLQQMSDDPTNQLSQVFEKSHQYVKRFSRYKNQDAVKQVREILSRNKLSEFELSVLGNLCPETVEEAIAMVPSLKVIAFACCV
;
A
#
# COMPACT_ATOMS: atom_id res chain seq x y z
N MET A 1 14.88 28.96 7.85
CA MET A 1 13.60 28.26 8.00
C MET A 1 13.20 27.84 6.60
N SER A 2 13.49 26.60 6.23
CA SER A 2 12.94 26.01 5.01
C SER A 2 11.43 26.06 5.15
N ALA A 3 10.74 26.73 4.23
CA ALA A 3 9.30 26.61 4.14
C ALA A 3 9.04 25.12 3.87
N GLU A 4 8.50 24.40 4.85
CA GLU A 4 7.95 23.07 4.63
C GLU A 4 6.79 23.30 3.66
N GLU A 5 6.99 22.91 2.39
CA GLU A 5 5.89 22.88 1.44
C GLU A 5 4.80 21.98 2.02
N GLU A 6 3.57 22.48 2.09
CA GLU A 6 2.46 21.75 2.69
C GLU A 6 2.13 20.51 1.86
N GLU A 7 2.49 19.34 2.38
CA GLU A 7 2.21 18.06 1.73
C GLU A 7 0.70 17.77 1.73
N ASN A 8 0.16 17.41 0.57
CA ASN A 8 -1.23 17.04 0.39
C ASN A 8 -1.36 15.79 -0.49
N ALA A 9 -1.65 14.65 0.15
CA ALA A 9 -1.85 13.38 -0.54
C ALA A 9 -3.04 13.39 -1.51
N ALA A 10 -4.08 14.21 -1.27
CA ALA A 10 -5.22 14.32 -2.18
C ALA A 10 -4.84 14.96 -3.52
N ASP A 11 -3.81 15.80 -3.52
CA ASP A 11 -3.25 16.45 -4.71
C ASP A 11 -2.00 15.73 -5.25
N LEU A 12 -1.63 14.56 -4.69
CA LEU A 12 -0.33 13.89 -4.92
C LEU A 12 0.90 14.77 -4.62
N LYS A 13 0.76 15.79 -3.77
CA LYS A 13 1.87 16.60 -3.27
C LYS A 13 2.48 15.91 -2.06
N ILE A 14 3.28 14.89 -2.31
CA ILE A 14 4.09 14.21 -1.29
C ILE A 14 5.56 14.47 -1.60
N GLY A 15 6.44 14.41 -0.58
CA GLY A 15 7.87 14.61 -0.78
C GLY A 15 8.43 13.82 -1.96
N ASP A 16 9.35 14.41 -2.71
CA ASP A 16 9.92 13.85 -3.96
C ASP A 16 10.49 12.43 -3.80
N GLU A 17 10.98 12.11 -2.59
CA GLU A 17 11.45 10.78 -2.25
C GLU A 17 10.34 9.73 -2.28
N PHE A 18 9.11 10.11 -1.89
CA PHE A 18 7.94 9.23 -1.88
C PHE A 18 7.25 9.15 -3.24
N LEU A 19 7.34 10.19 -4.07
CA LEU A 19 6.83 10.15 -5.46
C LEU A 19 7.57 9.11 -6.30
N LYS A 20 8.86 8.89 -6.05
CA LYS A 20 9.69 7.91 -6.75
C LYS A 20 9.75 6.56 -6.03
N ALA A 21 9.27 6.49 -4.80
CA ALA A 21 9.28 5.26 -4.02
C ALA A 21 8.23 4.28 -4.53
N LYS A 22 8.58 2.99 -4.51
CA LYS A 22 7.61 1.93 -4.74
C LYS A 22 6.73 1.76 -3.51
N CYS A 23 5.42 1.79 -3.69
CA CYS A 23 4.49 1.65 -2.59
C CYS A 23 4.07 0.19 -2.42
N LEU A 24 3.81 -0.24 -1.18
CA LEU A 24 3.36 -1.59 -0.84
C LEU A 24 1.91 -1.58 -0.38
N MET A 25 1.11 -2.51 -0.90
CA MET A 25 -0.23 -2.78 -0.42
C MET A 25 -0.18 -3.52 0.92
N ASN A 26 -1.23 -3.41 1.74
CA ASN A 26 -1.36 -4.13 3.01
C ASN A 26 -1.16 -5.64 2.84
N CYS A 27 -1.63 -6.20 1.72
CA CYS A 27 -1.47 -7.62 1.41
C CYS A 27 -0.01 -8.00 1.12
N GLU A 28 0.78 -7.15 0.47
CA GLU A 28 2.21 -7.36 0.24
C GLU A 28 2.98 -7.26 1.57
N VAL A 29 2.65 -6.25 2.39
CA VAL A 29 3.26 -6.08 3.72
C VAL A 29 2.95 -7.28 4.61
N ALA A 30 1.72 -7.80 4.60
CA ALA A 30 1.35 -9.00 5.35
C ALA A 30 2.23 -10.21 5.00
N LEU A 31 2.46 -10.46 3.70
CA LEU A 31 3.32 -11.55 3.25
C LEU A 31 4.78 -11.37 3.65
N ILE A 32 5.29 -10.13 3.60
CA ILE A 32 6.66 -9.82 4.00
C ILE A 32 6.86 -10.05 5.51
N LEU A 33 5.94 -9.53 6.32
CA LEU A 33 5.99 -9.67 7.77
C LEU A 33 5.78 -11.13 8.22
N ASP A 34 4.90 -11.90 7.54
CA ASP A 34 4.74 -13.34 7.78
C ASP A 34 6.05 -14.10 7.60
N ARG A 35 6.73 -13.89 6.47
CA ARG A 35 8.03 -14.53 6.20
C ARG A 35 9.09 -14.12 7.22
N ARG A 36 9.08 -12.85 7.64
CA ARG A 36 10.02 -12.38 8.66
C ARG A 36 9.76 -13.05 10.00
N LEU A 37 8.50 -13.25 10.37
CA LEU A 37 8.11 -13.94 11.59
C LEU A 37 8.55 -15.42 11.56
N GLU A 38 8.31 -16.12 10.45
CA GLU A 38 8.76 -17.51 10.25
C GLU A 38 10.29 -17.65 10.39
N GLN A 39 11.06 -16.72 9.82
CA GLN A 39 12.52 -16.70 9.96
C GLN A 39 12.96 -16.54 11.42
N LEU A 40 12.31 -15.66 12.18
CA LEU A 40 12.63 -15.44 13.59
C LEU A 40 12.30 -16.68 14.44
N GLN A 41 11.19 -17.36 14.14
CA GLN A 41 10.80 -18.61 14.79
C GLN A 41 11.78 -19.75 14.50
N GLN A 42 12.39 -19.78 13.31
CA GLN A 42 13.40 -20.79 12.97
C GLN A 42 14.76 -20.53 13.61
N MET A 43 15.08 -19.27 13.92
CA MET A 43 16.39 -18.86 14.45
C MET A 43 16.46 -18.78 15.98
N SER A 44 15.32 -18.82 16.68
CA SER A 44 15.28 -18.63 18.13
C SER A 44 14.16 -19.42 18.81
N ASP A 45 14.45 -19.97 20.00
CA ASP A 45 13.48 -20.66 20.84
C ASP A 45 12.48 -19.69 21.52
N ASP A 46 12.82 -18.40 21.61
CA ASP A 46 11.93 -17.33 22.12
C ASP A 46 11.81 -16.15 21.12
N PRO A 47 11.03 -16.31 20.05
CA PRO A 47 10.85 -15.29 19.01
C PRO A 47 10.14 -14.03 19.53
N THR A 48 9.35 -14.16 20.59
CA THR A 48 8.56 -13.08 21.19
C THR A 48 9.43 -11.93 21.71
N ASN A 49 10.63 -12.24 22.19
CA ASN A 49 11.56 -11.25 22.75
C ASN A 49 12.30 -10.44 21.65
N GLN A 50 12.27 -10.89 20.39
CA GLN A 50 12.93 -10.23 19.26
C GLN A 50 11.97 -9.34 18.44
N LEU A 51 10.66 -9.45 18.67
CA LEU A 51 9.67 -8.67 17.94
C LEU A 51 9.51 -7.30 18.59
N SER A 52 9.70 -6.24 17.79
CA SER A 52 9.38 -4.90 18.26
C SER A 52 7.87 -4.72 18.36
N GLN A 53 7.43 -3.86 19.28
CA GLN A 53 6.01 -3.50 19.40
C GLN A 53 5.43 -2.93 18.09
N VAL A 54 6.27 -2.23 17.31
CA VAL A 54 5.89 -1.69 15.99
C VAL A 54 5.64 -2.83 15.01
N PHE A 55 6.49 -3.87 15.01
CA PHE A 55 6.32 -5.03 14.15
C PHE A 55 5.00 -5.76 14.48
N GLU A 56 4.75 -6.05 15.76
CA GLU A 56 3.56 -6.78 16.19
C GLU A 56 2.27 -6.03 15.81
N LYS A 57 2.21 -4.73 16.11
CA LYS A 57 1.04 -3.89 15.75
C LYS A 57 0.85 -3.79 14.23
N SER A 58 1.95 -3.61 13.49
CA SER A 58 1.88 -3.53 12.02
C SER A 58 1.42 -4.84 11.42
N HIS A 59 1.96 -5.97 11.88
CA HIS A 59 1.60 -7.31 11.43
C HIS A 59 0.13 -7.61 11.72
N GLN A 60 -0.35 -7.30 12.93
CA GLN A 60 -1.75 -7.47 13.30
C GLN A 60 -2.68 -6.62 12.43
N TYR A 61 -2.31 -5.36 12.18
CA TYR A 61 -3.08 -4.45 11.32
C TYR A 61 -3.18 -5.02 9.89
N VAL A 62 -2.06 -5.34 9.26
CA VAL A 62 -2.07 -5.82 7.87
C VAL A 62 -2.72 -7.19 7.73
N LYS A 63 -2.61 -8.07 8.74
CA LYS A 63 -3.37 -9.34 8.78
C LYS A 63 -4.88 -9.12 8.80
N ARG A 64 -5.33 -8.10 9.53
CA ARG A 64 -6.75 -7.76 9.68
C ARG A 64 -7.33 -7.08 8.43
N PHE A 65 -6.59 -6.15 7.85
CA PHE A 65 -7.07 -5.30 6.76
C PHE A 65 -6.60 -5.73 5.37
N SER A 66 -5.75 -6.75 5.26
CA SER A 66 -5.42 -7.34 3.97
C SER A 66 -6.67 -7.98 3.35
N ARG A 67 -7.05 -7.49 2.17
CA ARG A 67 -8.13 -8.06 1.36
C ARG A 67 -7.75 -9.38 0.69
N TYR A 68 -6.46 -9.57 0.43
CA TYR A 68 -5.95 -10.70 -0.33
C TYR A 68 -5.04 -11.55 0.55
N LYS A 69 -5.40 -12.83 0.75
CA LYS A 69 -4.61 -13.78 1.55
C LYS A 69 -3.75 -14.70 0.70
N ASN A 70 -4.13 -14.91 -0.57
CA ASN A 70 -3.41 -15.77 -1.48
C ASN A 70 -2.28 -14.99 -2.18
N GLN A 71 -1.05 -15.48 -2.10
CA GLN A 71 0.12 -14.86 -2.73
C GLN A 71 -0.05 -14.67 -4.24
N ASP A 72 -0.71 -15.60 -4.94
CA ASP A 72 -0.93 -15.48 -6.39
C ASP A 72 -1.98 -14.42 -6.70
N ALA A 73 -2.98 -14.25 -5.83
CA ALA A 73 -3.95 -13.16 -5.95
C ALA A 73 -3.28 -11.79 -5.73
N VAL A 74 -2.39 -11.68 -4.74
CA VAL A 74 -1.63 -10.45 -4.49
C VAL A 74 -0.80 -10.05 -5.72
N LYS A 75 -0.10 -11.01 -6.33
CA LYS A 75 0.67 -10.77 -7.56
C LYS A 75 -0.22 -10.32 -8.72
N GLN A 76 -1.34 -10.99 -8.93
CA GLN A 76 -2.28 -10.66 -10.01
C GLN A 76 -2.86 -9.25 -9.84
N VAL A 77 -3.28 -8.88 -8.63
CA VAL A 77 -3.79 -7.53 -8.34
C VAL A 77 -2.72 -6.48 -8.64
N ARG A 78 -1.48 -6.71 -8.20
CA ARG A 78 -0.36 -5.80 -8.48
C ARG A 78 -0.14 -5.64 -9.97
N GLU A 79 -0.11 -6.76 -10.71
CA GLU A 79 0.11 -6.74 -12.16
C GLU A 79 -1.01 -6.00 -12.91
N ILE A 80 -2.28 -6.26 -12.55
CA ILE A 80 -3.43 -5.61 -13.17
C ILE A 80 -3.39 -4.10 -12.93
N LEU A 81 -3.16 -3.66 -11.69
CA LEU A 81 -3.13 -2.23 -11.38
C LEU A 81 -1.93 -1.53 -12.03
N SER A 82 -0.76 -2.17 -12.08
CA SER A 82 0.45 -1.62 -12.71
C SER A 82 0.36 -1.48 -14.24
N ARG A 83 -0.62 -2.11 -14.91
CA ARG A 83 -0.87 -1.89 -16.34
C ARG A 83 -1.55 -0.55 -16.64
N ASN A 84 -2.08 0.11 -15.61
CA ASN A 84 -2.74 1.42 -15.73
C ASN A 84 -1.74 2.54 -15.42
N LYS A 85 -2.01 3.75 -15.93
CA LYS A 85 -1.21 4.94 -15.66
C LYS A 85 -1.53 5.53 -14.28
N LEU A 86 -1.31 4.76 -13.23
CA LEU A 86 -1.51 5.15 -11.84
C LEU A 86 -0.16 5.46 -11.19
N SER A 87 -0.13 6.45 -10.30
CA SER A 87 1.00 6.60 -9.38
C SER A 87 1.06 5.43 -8.40
N GLU A 88 2.25 5.19 -7.84
CA GLU A 88 2.44 4.13 -6.83
C GLU A 88 1.54 4.33 -5.60
N PHE A 89 1.25 5.58 -5.23
CA PHE A 89 0.31 5.93 -4.17
C PHE A 89 -1.12 5.51 -4.53
N GLU A 90 -1.63 5.94 -5.69
CA GLU A 90 -3.00 5.62 -6.14
C GLU A 90 -3.21 4.12 -6.28
N LEU A 91 -2.23 3.42 -6.84
CA LEU A 91 -2.24 1.96 -6.97
C LEU A 91 -2.43 1.29 -5.61
N SER A 92 -1.61 1.67 -4.63
CA SER A 92 -1.68 1.07 -3.30
C SER A 92 -2.98 1.40 -2.57
N VAL A 93 -3.49 2.61 -2.71
CA VAL A 93 -4.76 3.00 -2.10
C VAL A 93 -5.92 2.22 -2.71
N LEU A 94 -5.99 2.13 -4.04
CA LEU A 94 -7.02 1.32 -4.73
C LEU A 94 -6.92 -0.16 -4.35
N GLY A 95 -5.71 -0.72 -4.30
CA GLY A 95 -5.47 -2.10 -3.89
C GLY A 95 -5.87 -2.39 -2.44
N ASN A 96 -5.79 -1.39 -1.55
CA ASN A 96 -6.14 -1.55 -0.13
C ASN A 96 -7.63 -1.32 0.15
N LEU A 97 -8.22 -0.28 -0.46
CA LEU A 97 -9.59 0.15 -0.16
C LEU A 97 -10.62 -0.63 -0.99
N CYS A 98 -10.26 -1.06 -2.20
CA CYS A 98 -11.12 -1.80 -3.12
C CYS A 98 -12.51 -1.16 -3.31
N PRO A 99 -12.57 0.08 -3.84
CA PRO A 99 -13.83 0.75 -4.15
C PRO A 99 -14.65 -0.06 -5.17
N GLU A 100 -15.97 -0.06 -5.03
CA GLU A 100 -16.89 -0.81 -5.90
C GLU A 100 -17.37 0.02 -7.09
N THR A 101 -17.34 1.35 -6.95
CA THR A 101 -17.79 2.30 -7.98
C THR A 101 -16.72 3.31 -8.34
N VAL A 102 -16.82 3.89 -9.54
CA VAL A 102 -15.89 4.92 -10.01
C VAL A 102 -16.01 6.18 -9.15
N GLU A 103 -17.23 6.54 -8.76
CA GLU A 103 -17.53 7.69 -7.92
C GLU A 103 -16.89 7.54 -6.54
N GLU A 104 -16.96 6.35 -5.94
CA GLU A 104 -16.31 6.03 -4.68
C GLU A 104 -14.79 6.09 -4.81
N ALA A 105 -14.22 5.50 -5.85
CA ALA A 105 -12.78 5.55 -6.10
C ALA A 105 -12.27 7.00 -6.20
N ILE A 106 -13.00 7.84 -6.93
CA ILE A 106 -12.72 9.26 -7.09
C ILE A 106 -12.91 10.04 -5.78
N ALA A 107 -13.91 9.68 -4.96
CA ALA A 107 -14.14 10.31 -3.67
C ALA A 107 -13.03 9.98 -2.66
N MET A 108 -12.53 8.74 -2.68
CA MET A 108 -11.43 8.30 -1.81
C MET A 108 -10.06 8.78 -2.30
N VAL A 109 -9.86 8.86 -3.62
CA VAL A 109 -8.60 9.24 -4.26
C VAL A 109 -8.86 10.35 -5.29
N PRO A 110 -8.95 11.61 -4.85
CA PRO A 110 -9.32 12.73 -5.72
C PRO A 110 -8.38 12.96 -6.90
N SER A 111 -7.11 12.59 -6.77
CA SER A 111 -6.10 12.68 -7.83
C SER A 111 -6.44 11.88 -9.08
N LEU A 112 -7.25 10.81 -8.95
CA LEU A 112 -7.72 10.00 -10.07
C LEU A 112 -8.57 10.79 -11.07
N LYS A 113 -9.23 11.88 -10.64
CA LYS A 113 -10.03 12.73 -11.54
C LYS A 113 -9.16 13.26 -12.69
N VAL A 114 -7.91 13.63 -12.41
CA VAL A 114 -7.00 14.21 -13.41
C VAL A 114 -6.64 13.17 -14.49
N ILE A 115 -6.49 11.90 -14.10
CA ILE A 115 -6.18 10.80 -15.03
C ILE A 115 -7.40 10.41 -15.86
N ALA A 116 -8.61 10.38 -15.28
CA ALA A 116 -9.83 10.01 -15.99
C ALA A 116 -10.09 10.91 -17.22
N PHE A 117 -9.79 12.22 -17.12
CA PHE A 117 -9.88 13.14 -18.25
C PHE A 117 -8.82 12.88 -19.32
N ALA A 118 -7.63 12.39 -18.96
CA ALA A 118 -6.54 12.13 -19.90
C ALA A 118 -6.67 10.80 -20.68
N CYS A 119 -7.47 9.84 -20.19
CA CYS A 119 -7.76 8.59 -20.89
C CYS A 119 -9.03 8.63 -21.76
N CYS A 120 -9.86 9.67 -21.63
CA CYS A 120 -11.09 9.86 -22.44
C CYS A 120 -10.88 10.75 -23.69
N VAL A 121 -9.63 11.15 -23.98
CA VAL A 121 -9.22 11.90 -25.18
C VAL A 121 -8.17 11.09 -25.92
#